data_AF-A0A016T1Q5-F1
#
_entry.id   AF-A0A016T1Q5-F1
#
_cell.length_a   1.000
_cell.length_b   1.000
_cell.length_c   1.000
_cell.angle_alpha   90.00
_cell.angle_beta   90.00
_cell.angle_gamma   90.00
#
_symmetry.space_group_name_H-M   'P 1'
#
loop_
_entity.id
_entity.type
_entity.pdbx_description
1 polymer ?
#
loop_
_entity_poly.entity_id
_entity_poly.type
_entity_poly.pdbx_seq_one_letter_code
_entity_poly.pdbx_strand_id
1 'polypeptide(L)'
;MIEGDLMSVPLRSVVRVHRALLAARQMPRLCTPVTTSAIRAASTLDDGANKTHDHSLHFKLERYFAAAMVPLIPAAYFVHGPVMDAVLTVALTLHIHWGVQGVIQDYARPFVIGETLAKAARAGVYLITAALLAGILHFNTNDVGLTKAFELVFSL
;
A
#
# COMPACT_ATOMS: atom_id res chain seq x y z
N MET A 1 22.40 -46.23 -59.54
CA MET A 1 22.05 -46.16 -58.10
C MET A 1 23.06 -45.19 -57.50
N ILE A 2 22.79 -43.89 -57.41
CA ILE A 2 21.84 -43.23 -56.49
C ILE A 2 21.40 -41.86 -57.11
N GLU A 3 20.09 -41.61 -57.19
CA GLU A 3 19.44 -40.30 -57.42
C GLU A 3 19.58 -39.45 -56.12
N GLY A 4 19.75 -38.13 -56.09
CA GLY A 4 19.09 -37.08 -56.85
C GLY A 4 17.95 -36.44 -56.02
N ASP A 5 18.21 -35.95 -54.81
CA ASP A 5 17.19 -35.40 -53.90
C ASP A 5 16.89 -33.92 -54.20
N LEU A 6 15.88 -33.69 -55.05
CA LEU A 6 15.32 -32.37 -55.37
C LEU A 6 14.17 -32.05 -54.42
N MET A 7 14.38 -31.03 -53.60
CA MET A 7 13.44 -30.50 -52.62
C MET A 7 12.04 -30.23 -53.18
N SER A 8 11.03 -30.92 -52.64
CA SER A 8 9.61 -30.63 -52.88
C SER A 8 8.95 -30.09 -51.60
N VAL A 9 9.00 -28.77 -51.42
CA VAL A 9 8.23 -28.10 -50.35
C VAL A 9 6.76 -28.07 -50.76
N PRO A 10 5.82 -28.58 -49.95
CA PRO A 10 4.42 -28.69 -50.35
C PRO A 10 3.73 -27.31 -50.37
N LEU A 11 3.18 -26.96 -51.53
CA LEU A 11 2.37 -25.75 -51.85
C LEU A 11 1.28 -25.38 -50.82
N ARG A 12 0.86 -26.32 -49.97
CA ARG A 12 -0.13 -26.09 -48.92
C ARG A 12 0.39 -25.25 -47.74
N SER A 13 1.71 -25.23 -47.49
CA SER A 13 2.29 -24.40 -46.43
C SER A 13 2.34 -22.92 -46.83
N VAL A 14 2.64 -22.65 -48.11
CA VAL A 14 2.79 -21.30 -48.66
C VAL A 14 1.47 -20.51 -48.62
N VAL A 15 0.35 -21.15 -48.95
CA VAL A 15 -0.99 -20.51 -48.91
C VAL A 15 -1.40 -20.13 -47.48
N ARG A 16 -0.97 -20.91 -46.48
CA ARG A 16 -1.29 -20.65 -45.07
C ARG A 16 -0.49 -19.47 -44.52
N VAL A 17 0.78 -19.36 -44.90
CA VAL A 17 1.66 -18.24 -44.52
C VAL A 17 1.20 -16.92 -45.16
N HIS A 18 0.76 -16.96 -46.43
CA HIS A 18 0.28 -15.76 -47.12
C HIS A 18 -1.00 -15.18 -46.50
N ARG A 19 -1.93 -16.03 -46.03
CA ARG A 19 -3.13 -15.59 -45.30
C ARG A 19 -2.80 -14.99 -43.92
N ALA A 20 -1.82 -15.55 -43.21
CA ALA A 20 -1.38 -15.03 -41.91
C ALA A 20 -0.71 -13.64 -42.05
N LEU A 21 0.08 -13.43 -43.10
CA LEU A 21 0.74 -12.15 -43.39
C LEU A 21 -0.24 -11.04 -43.81
N LEU A 22 -1.30 -11.38 -44.55
CA LEU A 22 -2.33 -10.41 -44.91
C LEU A 22 -3.20 -10.00 -43.71
N ALA A 23 -3.50 -10.91 -42.78
CA ALA A 23 -4.22 -10.59 -41.55
C ALA A 23 -3.41 -9.66 -40.61
N ALA A 24 -2.08 -9.78 -40.60
CA ALA A 24 -1.21 -8.93 -39.78
C ALA A 24 -1.11 -7.48 -40.30
N ARG A 25 -1.42 -7.22 -41.57
CA ARG A 25 -1.41 -5.86 -42.15
C ARG A 25 -2.68 -5.06 -41.84
N GLN A 26 -3.69 -5.69 -41.25
CA GLN A 26 -4.99 -5.10 -40.99
C GLN A 26 -5.24 -4.93 -39.48
N MET A 27 -4.20 -4.51 -38.75
CA MET A 27 -4.37 -3.95 -37.42
C MET A 27 -4.72 -2.46 -37.55
N PRO A 28 -5.95 -2.04 -37.24
CA PRO A 28 -6.22 -0.62 -37.10
C PRO A 28 -5.44 -0.13 -35.88
N ARG A 29 -4.45 0.73 -36.13
CA ARG A 29 -3.78 1.54 -35.11
C ARG A 29 -4.82 2.53 -34.55
N LEU A 30 -5.71 2.08 -33.67
CA LEU A 30 -6.53 2.97 -32.87
C LEU A 30 -5.73 3.41 -31.64
N CYS A 31 -4.91 4.44 -31.82
CA CYS A 31 -4.60 5.36 -30.72
C CYS A 31 -5.88 6.18 -30.44
N THR A 32 -6.80 5.63 -29.66
CA THR A 32 -7.92 6.40 -29.12
C THR A 32 -7.41 7.26 -27.96
N PRO A 33 -7.68 8.57 -27.93
CA PRO A 33 -7.28 9.43 -26.83
C PRO A 33 -7.97 8.97 -25.54
N VAL A 34 -7.15 8.75 -24.50
CA VAL A 34 -7.58 8.42 -23.15
C VAL A 34 -8.36 9.60 -22.57
N THR A 35 -9.66 9.64 -22.88
CA THR A 35 -10.68 10.42 -22.18
C THR A 35 -11.86 9.49 -21.95
N THR A 36 -11.60 8.41 -21.23
CA THR A 36 -12.66 7.58 -20.66
C THR A 36 -12.50 7.67 -19.15
N SER A 37 -13.28 8.55 -18.56
CA SER A 37 -13.77 8.38 -17.20
C SER A 37 -14.59 7.09 -17.17
N ALA A 38 -13.92 5.94 -17.19
CA ALA A 38 -14.54 4.68 -16.84
C ALA A 38 -14.86 4.81 -15.35
N ILE A 39 -16.12 5.14 -15.06
CA ILE A 39 -16.72 4.79 -13.78
C ILE A 39 -16.49 3.29 -13.67
N ARG A 40 -15.51 2.90 -12.85
CA ARG A 40 -15.31 1.51 -12.47
C ARG A 40 -16.57 1.13 -11.68
N ALA A 41 -17.58 0.66 -12.40
CA ALA A 41 -18.72 0.00 -11.78
C ALA A 41 -18.14 -1.19 -11.02
N ALA A 42 -18.13 -1.08 -9.69
CA ALA A 42 -17.79 -2.19 -8.82
C ALA A 42 -18.86 -3.24 -9.05
N SER A 43 -18.57 -4.24 -9.88
CA SER A 43 -19.42 -5.41 -10.04
C SER A 43 -19.34 -6.19 -8.73
N THR A 44 -20.31 -5.99 -7.84
CA THR A 44 -20.53 -6.88 -6.71
C THR A 44 -21.23 -8.13 -7.24
N LEU A 45 -20.47 -8.99 -7.92
CA LEU A 45 -20.90 -10.36 -8.15
C LEU A 45 -20.84 -11.06 -6.79
N ASP A 46 -22.01 -11.35 -6.23
CA ASP A 46 -22.14 -12.13 -5.01
C ASP A 46 -22.04 -13.62 -5.38
N ASP A 47 -20.82 -14.08 -5.66
CA ASP A 47 -20.57 -15.45 -6.17
C ASP A 47 -20.61 -16.53 -5.06
N GLY A 48 -21.20 -16.25 -3.89
CA GLY A 48 -21.24 -17.19 -2.76
C GLY A 48 -19.86 -17.59 -2.19
N ALA A 49 -18.76 -17.08 -2.76
CA ALA A 49 -17.43 -17.22 -2.21
C ALA A 49 -17.34 -16.37 -0.93
N ASN A 50 -16.89 -16.99 0.17
CA ASN A 50 -16.62 -16.34 1.44
C ASN A 50 -15.87 -15.01 1.19
N LYS A 51 -16.57 -13.88 1.32
CA LYS A 51 -16.05 -12.55 0.97
C LYS A 51 -14.78 -12.32 1.78
N THR A 52 -13.63 -12.41 1.10
CA THR A 52 -12.34 -12.05 1.72
C THR A 52 -12.48 -10.64 2.26
N HIS A 53 -12.13 -10.42 3.54
CA HIS A 53 -12.30 -9.11 4.18
C HIS A 53 -11.77 -7.98 3.27
N ASP A 54 -12.60 -6.95 3.06
CA ASP A 54 -12.24 -5.81 2.22
C ASP A 54 -11.21 -4.93 2.93
N HIS A 55 -9.95 -5.02 2.50
CA HIS A 55 -8.85 -4.20 3.02
C HIS A 55 -8.73 -2.85 2.29
N SER A 56 -9.56 -2.59 1.27
CA SER A 56 -9.48 -1.35 0.49
C SER A 56 -9.87 -0.13 1.31
N LEU A 57 -10.83 -0.27 2.23
CA LEU A 57 -11.23 0.81 3.12
C LEU A 57 -10.15 1.14 4.14
N HIS A 58 -9.51 0.12 4.73
CA HIS A 58 -8.40 0.31 5.65
C HIS A 58 -7.24 1.05 4.97
N PHE A 59 -6.87 0.61 3.77
CA PHE A 59 -5.83 1.28 2.98
C PHE A 59 -6.18 2.75 2.68
N LYS A 60 -7.41 3.02 2.23
CA LYS A 60 -7.85 4.41 1.96
C LYS A 60 -7.79 5.26 3.22
N LEU A 61 -8.25 4.74 4.37
CA LEU A 61 -8.23 5.45 5.64
C LEU A 61 -6.82 5.82 6.07
N GLU A 62 -5.87 4.88 5.99
CA GLU A 62 -4.47 5.15 6.29
C GLU A 62 -3.91 6.29 5.42
N ARG A 63 -4.21 6.29 4.11
CA ARG A 63 -3.71 7.32 3.20
C ARG A 63 -4.34 8.68 3.49
N TYR A 64 -5.64 8.74 3.74
CA TYR A 64 -6.31 9.99 4.13
C TYR A 64 -5.78 10.53 5.45
N PHE A 65 -5.53 9.65 6.42
CA PHE A 65 -4.96 10.04 7.71
C PHE A 65 -3.54 10.58 7.57
N ALA A 66 -2.69 9.91 6.79
CA ALA A 66 -1.35 10.40 6.49
C ALA A 66 -1.38 11.75 5.76
N ALA A 67 -2.30 11.93 4.81
CA ALA A 67 -2.50 13.22 4.13
C ALA A 67 -2.97 14.32 5.11
N ALA A 68 -3.83 14.00 6.08
CA ALA A 68 -4.27 14.93 7.10
C ALA A 68 -3.14 15.34 8.07
N MET A 69 -2.13 14.50 8.27
CA MET A 69 -0.95 14.85 9.08
C MET A 69 -0.04 15.86 8.38
N VAL A 70 -0.07 15.97 7.05
CA VAL A 70 0.78 16.92 6.30
C VAL A 70 0.61 18.37 6.76
N PRO A 71 -0.60 18.94 6.89
CA PRO A 71 -0.79 20.28 7.46
C PRO A 71 -0.66 20.32 8.99
N LEU A 72 -0.81 19.19 9.68
CA LEU A 72 -0.76 19.11 11.15
C LEU A 72 0.65 19.38 11.68
N ILE A 73 1.69 18.82 11.04
CA ILE A 73 3.08 19.02 11.45
C ILE A 73 3.52 20.51 11.41
N PRO A 74 3.33 21.27 10.32
CA PRO A 74 3.64 22.70 10.32
C PRO A 74 2.71 23.48 11.26
N ALA A 75 1.44 23.09 11.42
CA ALA A 75 0.57 23.73 12.41
C ALA A 75 1.12 23.60 13.84
N ALA A 76 1.65 22.44 14.21
CA ALA A 76 2.31 22.21 15.50
C ALA A 76 3.60 23.03 15.69
N TYR A 77 4.24 23.47 14.60
CA TYR A 77 5.40 24.36 14.70
C TYR A 77 5.00 25.78 15.13
N PHE A 78 3.86 26.29 14.64
CA PHE A 78 3.40 27.65 14.92
C PHE A 78 2.46 27.75 16.13
N VAL A 79 1.66 26.72 16.40
CA VAL A 79 0.66 26.69 17.46
C VAL A 79 1.07 25.67 18.51
N HIS A 80 1.42 26.15 19.70
CA HIS A 80 1.81 25.30 20.82
C HIS A 80 0.71 25.28 21.88
N GLY A 81 0.68 24.20 22.67
CA GLY A 81 -0.23 24.08 23.80
C GLY A 81 -0.81 22.67 23.96
N PRO A 82 -1.53 22.43 25.07
CA PRO A 82 -1.96 21.08 25.47
C PRO A 82 -2.94 20.44 24.48
N VAL A 83 -3.74 21.24 23.78
CA VAL A 83 -4.66 20.74 22.74
C VAL A 83 -3.88 20.24 21.52
N MET A 84 -2.87 21.00 21.08
CA MET A 84 -2.02 20.59 19.96
C MET A 84 -1.20 19.35 20.32
N ASP A 85 -0.68 19.29 21.54
CA ASP A 85 0.03 18.11 22.04
C ASP A 85 -0.86 16.88 22.11
N ALA A 86 -2.12 17.00 22.55
CA ALA A 86 -3.07 15.89 22.55
C ALA A 86 -3.41 15.41 21.12
N VAL A 87 -3.62 16.34 20.20
CA VAL A 87 -3.86 16.04 18.78
C VAL A 87 -2.65 15.33 18.16
N LEU A 88 -1.43 15.81 18.42
CA LEU A 88 -0.19 15.16 18.00
C LEU A 88 -0.05 13.76 18.58
N THR A 89 -0.38 13.56 19.85
CA THR A 89 -0.32 12.25 20.50
C THR A 89 -1.19 11.23 19.80
N VAL A 90 -2.46 11.56 19.53
CA VAL A 90 -3.38 10.65 18.82
C VAL A 90 -2.91 10.44 17.39
N ALA A 91 -2.54 11.51 16.68
CA ALA A 91 -2.11 11.46 15.29
C ALA A 91 -0.88 10.56 15.12
N LEU A 92 0.17 10.82 15.91
CA LEU A 92 1.42 10.10 15.86
C LEU A 92 1.25 8.63 16.28
N THR A 93 0.49 8.37 17.35
CA THR A 93 0.25 7.00 17.84
C THR A 93 -0.43 6.16 16.77
N LEU A 94 -1.50 6.67 16.14
CA LEU A 94 -2.25 5.91 15.14
C LEU A 94 -1.44 5.70 13.85
N HIS A 95 -0.69 6.71 13.41
CA HIS A 95 0.18 6.61 12.25
C HIS A 95 1.29 5.58 12.45
N ILE A 96 1.95 5.61 13.63
CA ILE A 96 2.99 4.65 13.98
C ILE A 96 2.41 3.24 14.11
N HIS A 97 1.21 3.09 14.70
CA HIS A 97 0.57 1.78 14.85
C HIS A 97 0.40 1.06 13.50
N TRP A 98 -0.21 1.73 12.51
CA TRP A 98 -0.40 1.16 11.18
C TRP A 98 0.92 0.94 10.43
N GLY A 99 1.88 1.87 10.58
CA GLY A 99 3.21 1.73 9.98
C GLY A 99 3.97 0.51 10.51
N VAL A 100 4.06 0.37 11.83
CA VAL A 100 4.75 -0.74 12.51
C VAL A 100 4.05 -2.07 12.24
N GLN A 101 2.71 -2.09 12.16
CA GLN A 101 1.97 -3.28 11.76
C GLN A 101 2.38 -3.76 10.36
N GLY A 102 2.54 -2.84 9.39
CA GLY A 102 3.05 -3.17 8.06
C GLY A 102 4.47 -3.73 8.10
N VAL A 103 5.38 -3.07 8.82
CA VAL A 103 6.77 -3.54 9.01
C VAL A 103 6.80 -4.96 9.59
N ILE A 104 5.99 -5.24 10.60
CA ILE A 104 5.93 -6.58 11.21
C ILE A 104 5.32 -7.60 10.24
N GLN A 105 4.33 -7.23 9.42
CA GLN A 105 3.80 -8.13 8.39
C GLN A 105 4.83 -8.49 7.31
N ASP A 106 5.71 -7.54 6.96
CA ASP A 106 6.74 -7.75 5.94
C ASP A 106 7.90 -8.63 6.44
N TYR A 107 8.38 -8.37 7.66
CA TYR A 107 9.59 -9.01 8.19
C TYR A 107 9.34 -10.19 9.14
N ALA A 108 8.23 -10.21 9.89
CA ALA A 108 7.91 -11.30 10.82
C ALA A 108 7.22 -12.47 10.09
N ARG A 109 7.89 -12.99 9.07
CA ARG A 109 7.39 -14.07 8.21
C ARG A 109 7.47 -15.41 8.95
N PRO A 110 6.37 -16.18 9.07
CA PRO A 110 6.35 -17.48 9.77
C PRO A 110 7.43 -18.45 9.30
N PHE A 111 7.74 -18.42 7.99
CA PHE A 111 8.80 -19.24 7.40
C PHE A 111 10.20 -19.00 7.98
N VAL A 112 10.51 -17.79 8.46
CA VAL A 112 11.86 -17.42 8.94
C VAL A 112 11.96 -17.56 10.45
N ILE A 113 10.95 -17.09 11.17
CA ILE A 113 10.98 -16.96 12.64
C ILE A 113 10.12 -18.00 13.37
N GLY A 114 9.37 -18.82 12.63
CA GLY A 114 8.39 -19.77 13.16
C GLY A 114 7.02 -19.15 13.43
N GLU A 115 5.97 -19.97 13.35
CA GLU A 115 4.56 -19.53 13.46
C GLU A 115 4.23 -18.93 14.82
N THR A 116 4.83 -19.44 15.90
CA THR A 116 4.59 -18.96 17.27
C THR A 116 5.15 -17.57 17.47
N LEU A 117 6.40 -17.34 17.05
CA LEU A 117 7.07 -16.06 17.18
C LEU A 117 6.46 -15.01 16.25
N ALA A 118 6.03 -15.39 15.04
CA ALA A 118 5.32 -14.49 14.14
C ALA A 118 3.98 -14.01 14.72
N LYS A 119 3.23 -14.89 15.42
CA LYS A 119 2.02 -14.49 16.14
C LYS A 119 2.33 -13.58 17.33
N ALA A 120 3.38 -13.88 18.09
CA ALA A 120 3.82 -13.05 19.20
C ALA A 120 4.26 -11.66 18.74
N ALA A 121 4.99 -11.55 17.62
CA ALA A 121 5.39 -10.27 17.03
C ALA A 121 4.19 -9.41 16.63
N ARG A 122 3.16 -10.02 16.02
CA ARG A 122 1.91 -9.33 15.69
C ARG A 122 1.16 -8.84 16.93
N ALA A 123 1.14 -9.62 18.00
CA ALA A 123 0.57 -9.19 19.28
C ALA A 123 1.41 -8.06 19.92
N GLY A 124 2.73 -8.12 19.78
CA GLY A 124 3.68 -7.13 20.29
C GLY A 124 3.45 -5.72 19.75
N VAL A 125 2.94 -5.57 18.52
CA VAL A 125 2.54 -4.27 17.94
C VAL A 125 1.59 -3.52 18.87
N TYR A 126 0.60 -4.23 19.42
CA TYR A 126 -0.40 -3.63 20.31
C TYR A 126 0.21 -3.20 21.64
N LEU A 127 1.16 -3.99 22.17
CA LEU A 127 1.89 -3.61 23.38
C LEU A 127 2.75 -2.36 23.15
N ILE A 128 3.49 -2.30 22.05
CA ILE A 128 4.30 -1.13 21.69
C ILE A 128 3.40 0.11 21.52
N THR A 129 2.24 -0.06 20.88
CA THR A 129 1.29 1.04 20.66
C THR A 129 0.68 1.52 21.98
N ALA A 130 0.29 0.61 22.88
CA ALA A 130 -0.23 0.96 24.19
C ALA A 130 0.84 1.66 25.06
N ALA A 131 2.07 1.16 25.03
CA ALA A 131 3.19 1.78 25.74
C ALA A 131 3.52 3.17 25.19
N LEU A 132 3.52 3.33 23.86
CA LEU A 132 3.72 4.62 23.19
C LEU A 132 2.63 5.63 23.58
N LEU A 133 1.37 5.22 23.49
CA LEU A 133 0.24 6.07 23.87
C LEU A 133 0.31 6.49 25.34
N ALA A 134 0.54 5.52 26.24
CA ALA A 134 0.64 5.77 27.67
C ALA A 134 1.83 6.69 28.00
N GLY A 135 2.98 6.48 27.36
CA GLY A 135 4.18 7.29 27.57
C GLY A 135 3.98 8.74 27.14
N ILE A 136 3.47 8.96 25.92
CA ILE A 136 3.24 10.32 25.42
C ILE A 136 2.09 10.99 26.18
N LEU A 137 1.03 10.27 26.53
CA LEU A 137 -0.06 10.84 27.32
C LEU A 137 0.43 11.26 28.71
N HIS A 138 1.22 10.41 29.37
CA HIS A 138 1.81 10.74 30.67
C HIS A 138 2.73 11.97 30.58
N PHE A 139 3.52 12.07 29.51
CA PHE A 139 4.38 13.22 29.23
C PHE A 139 3.57 14.51 29.02
N ASN A 140 2.45 14.44 28.30
CA ASN A 140 1.58 15.61 28.09
C ASN A 140 0.84 16.04 29.36
N THR A 141 0.55 15.13 30.30
CA THR A 141 -0.23 15.47 31.51
C THR A 141 0.62 15.77 32.74
N ASN A 142 1.80 15.16 32.87
CA ASN A 142 2.65 15.27 34.06
C ASN A 142 3.99 15.99 33.79
N ASP A 143 4.29 16.29 32.54
CA ASP A 143 5.50 17.00 32.11
C ASP A 143 5.13 18.22 31.25
N VAL A 144 6.12 18.82 30.57
CA VAL A 144 5.97 20.06 29.79
C VAL A 144 5.12 19.93 28.52
N GLY A 145 4.94 18.72 27.98
CA GLY A 145 4.23 18.47 26.72
C GLY A 145 5.12 18.50 25.47
N LEU A 146 4.66 17.87 24.38
CA LEU A 146 5.45 17.63 23.16
C LEU A 146 5.99 18.92 22.53
N THR A 147 5.11 19.88 22.20
CA THR A 147 5.51 21.12 21.52
C THR A 147 6.48 21.94 22.37
N LYS A 148 6.22 22.05 23.67
CA LYS A 148 7.10 22.78 24.60
C LYS A 148 8.44 22.08 24.81
N ALA A 149 8.45 20.75 24.83
CA ALA A 149 9.70 19.99 24.93
C ALA A 149 10.64 20.28 23.74
N PHE A 150 10.11 20.34 22.52
CA PHE A 150 10.90 20.73 21.35
C PHE A 150 11.40 22.17 21.46
N GLU A 151 10.56 23.11 21.91
CA GLU A 151 10.99 24.50 22.12
C GLU A 151 12.19 24.60 23.08
N LEU A 152 12.15 23.85 24.19
CA LEU A 152 13.25 23.82 25.15
C LEU A 152 14.53 23.24 24.54
N VAL A 153 14.45 22.12 23.83
CA VAL A 153 15.61 21.48 23.20
C VAL A 153 16.22 22.36 22.11
N PHE A 154 15.41 23.11 21.35
CA PHE A 154 15.89 24.03 20.31
C PHE A 154 16.36 25.39 20.87
N SER A 155 16.16 25.65 22.16
CA SER A 155 16.66 26.86 22.82
C SER A 155 18.06 26.69 23.46
N LEU A 156 18.59 25.46 23.44
CA LEU A 156 19.94 25.10 23.89
C LEU A 156 21.01 25.62 22.92
#